data_AF-A0A6S7KGJ4-F1
#
_entry.id   AF-A0A6S7KGJ4-F1
#
_cell.length_a   1.000
_cell.length_b   1.000
_cell.length_c   1.000
_cell.angle_alpha   90.00
_cell.angle_beta   90.00
_cell.angle_gamma   90.00
#
_symmetry.space_group_name_H-M   'P 1'
#
loop_
_entity.id
_entity.type
_entity.pdbx_description
1 polymer ?
#
loop_
_entity_poly.entity_id
_entity_poly.type
_entity_poly.pdbx_seq_one_letter_code
_entity_poly.pdbx_strand_id
1 'polypeptide(L)'
;EMFWFHSKRFLIRLVITSFLLFCGMHYTWLCYYRYASINSHEGRPAVLELNSNRSSPTKLTTRQANRQNSSTVLPSKTPSVFVLIVVFSSPKNFEQRSIIRSTWAEIKHMVMGPDITNIIINGSYAAESLVKTVFLLGQTNEKTQSNIETESEYYNDLVIGSFTDSYDNLTLKTKLGLEWAYKFCKFEYYLKTDDDVFVYSRGLVKWLWQLPRERVYTGRCDFNKTVIRTVGHKW
;
A
#
# COMPACT_ATOMS: atom_id res chain seq x y z
N GLU A 1 -14.13 -47.61 45.27
CA GLU A 1 -14.62 -46.73 44.17
C GLU A 1 -14.32 -45.23 44.36
N MET A 2 -14.02 -44.74 45.56
CA MET A 2 -13.85 -43.29 45.83
C MET A 2 -12.52 -42.69 45.30
N PHE A 3 -11.46 -43.49 45.15
CA PHE A 3 -10.13 -43.05 44.71
C PHE A 3 -10.04 -42.73 43.20
N TRP A 4 -10.83 -43.46 42.38
CA TRP A 4 -10.81 -43.32 40.92
C TRP A 4 -11.53 -42.04 40.46
N PHE A 5 -12.55 -41.60 41.20
CA PHE A 5 -13.32 -40.39 40.89
C PHE A 5 -12.53 -39.10 41.16
N HIS A 6 -11.65 -39.10 42.17
CA HIS A 6 -10.77 -37.96 42.49
C HIS A 6 -9.65 -37.79 41.46
N SER A 7 -9.06 -38.89 40.97
CA SER A 7 -8.01 -38.87 39.95
C SER A 7 -8.48 -38.28 38.62
N LYS A 8 -9.70 -38.62 38.16
CA LYS A 8 -10.29 -38.05 36.94
C LYS A 8 -10.58 -36.55 37.05
N ARG A 9 -11.06 -36.09 38.21
CA ARG A 9 -11.30 -34.66 38.46
C ARG A 9 -10.00 -33.87 38.51
N PHE A 10 -8.92 -34.46 39.01
CA PHE A 10 -7.59 -33.84 39.00
C PHE A 10 -7.03 -33.71 37.59
N LEU A 11 -7.13 -34.78 36.78
CA LEU A 11 -6.63 -34.77 35.40
C LEU A 11 -7.38 -33.77 34.51
N ILE A 12 -8.72 -33.68 34.65
CA ILE A 12 -9.54 -32.70 33.92
C ILE A 12 -9.15 -31.27 34.30
N ARG A 13 -8.92 -30.99 35.59
CA ARG A 13 -8.46 -29.68 36.06
C ARG A 13 -7.09 -29.33 35.47
N LEU A 14 -6.16 -30.29 35.43
CA LEU A 14 -4.82 -30.10 34.86
C LEU A 14 -4.85 -29.77 33.36
N VAL A 15 -5.74 -30.44 32.60
CA VAL A 15 -5.89 -30.20 31.15
C VAL A 15 -6.51 -28.83 30.88
N ILE A 16 -7.55 -28.45 31.65
CA ILE A 16 -8.20 -27.13 31.50
C ILE A 16 -7.24 -26.00 31.86
N THR A 17 -6.49 -26.12 32.95
CA THR A 17 -5.52 -25.07 33.34
C THR A 17 -4.39 -24.95 32.32
N SER A 18 -3.89 -26.07 31.79
CA SER A 18 -2.86 -26.06 30.74
C SER A 18 -3.37 -25.41 29.44
N PHE A 19 -4.62 -25.68 29.05
CA PHE A 19 -5.23 -25.07 27.87
C PHE A 19 -5.45 -23.56 28.04
N LEU A 20 -5.91 -23.11 29.22
CA LEU A 20 -6.10 -21.70 29.51
C LEU A 20 -4.76 -20.93 29.55
N LEU A 21 -3.69 -21.54 30.08
CA LEU A 21 -2.35 -20.95 30.04
C LEU A 21 -1.81 -20.86 28.62
N PHE A 22 -2.01 -21.90 27.80
CA PHE A 22 -1.60 -21.88 26.39
C PHE A 22 -2.35 -20.81 25.59
N CYS A 23 -3.67 -20.70 25.76
CA CYS A 23 -4.46 -19.63 25.16
C CYS A 23 -4.01 -18.24 25.63
N GLY A 24 -3.72 -18.07 26.92
CA GLY A 24 -3.22 -16.80 27.48
C GLY A 24 -1.89 -16.38 26.87
N MET A 25 -0.93 -17.30 26.76
CA MET A 25 0.37 -17.04 26.15
C MET A 25 0.27 -16.76 24.64
N HIS A 26 -0.62 -17.45 23.92
CA HIS A 26 -0.84 -17.19 22.50
C HIS A 26 -1.50 -15.82 22.27
N TYR A 27 -2.43 -15.42 23.14
CA TYR A 27 -3.11 -14.13 23.04
C TYR A 27 -2.16 -12.96 23.35
N THR A 28 -1.32 -13.08 24.38
CA THR A 28 -0.31 -12.05 24.69
C THR A 28 0.76 -11.97 23.61
N TRP A 29 1.17 -13.09 23.02
CA TRP A 29 2.10 -13.11 21.89
C TRP A 29 1.50 -12.46 20.64
N LEU A 30 0.24 -12.73 20.30
CA LEU A 30 -0.49 -12.07 19.21
C LEU A 30 -0.64 -10.56 19.46
N CYS A 31 -0.95 -10.14 20.69
CA CYS A 31 -1.01 -8.73 21.07
C CYS A 31 0.35 -8.05 20.96
N TYR A 32 1.44 -8.70 21.41
CA TYR A 32 2.80 -8.17 21.29
C TYR A 32 3.25 -8.06 19.83
N TYR A 33 3.00 -9.09 19.01
CA TYR A 33 3.34 -9.06 17.59
C TYR A 33 2.58 -7.95 16.85
N ARG A 34 1.30 -7.73 17.20
CA ARG A 34 0.49 -6.66 16.64
C ARG A 34 0.95 -5.27 17.12
N TYR A 35 1.32 -5.12 18.38
CA TYR A 35 1.90 -3.89 18.92
C TYR A 35 3.25 -3.56 18.26
N ALA A 36 4.12 -4.55 18.09
CA ALA A 36 5.41 -4.40 17.41
C ALA A 36 5.24 -4.03 15.93
N SER A 37 4.26 -4.63 15.23
CA SER A 37 3.93 -4.29 13.84
C SER A 37 3.39 -2.86 13.66
N ILE A 38 2.71 -2.31 14.68
CA ILE A 38 2.21 -0.93 14.66
C ILE A 38 3.37 0.06 14.88
N ASN A 39 4.35 -0.28 15.72
CA ASN A 39 5.43 0.63 16.09
C ASN A 39 6.70 0.53 15.22
N SER A 40 6.80 -0.45 14.31
CA SER A 40 7.96 -0.61 13.42
C SER A 40 7.94 0.29 12.19
N HIS A 41 6.86 1.05 11.97
CA HIS A 41 6.71 1.93 10.81
C HIS A 41 6.38 3.36 11.26
N GLU A 42 7.37 4.07 11.81
CA GLU A 42 7.39 5.54 11.76
C GLU A 42 7.58 5.99 10.29
N GLY A 43 6.53 5.87 9.49
CA GLY A 43 6.42 6.49 8.18
C GLY A 43 5.34 7.56 8.25
N ARG A 44 5.73 8.83 8.32
CA ARG A 44 4.79 9.94 8.05
C ARG A 44 4.31 9.86 6.60
N PRO A 45 3.07 10.26 6.29
CA PRO A 45 2.60 10.33 4.92
C PRO A 45 3.54 11.22 4.10
N ALA A 46 3.99 10.73 2.94
CA ALA A 46 4.75 11.51 1.99
C ALA A 46 3.79 12.47 1.27
N VAL A 47 3.53 13.63 1.87
CA VAL A 47 2.86 14.75 1.18
C VAL A 47 3.88 15.33 0.21
N LEU A 48 3.66 15.12 -1.09
CA LEU A 48 4.42 15.80 -2.13
C LEU A 48 3.74 17.13 -2.46
N GLU A 49 4.32 18.22 -1.98
CA GLU A 49 3.98 19.56 -2.47
C GLU A 49 4.48 19.71 -3.91
N LEU A 50 3.55 19.84 -4.86
CA LEU A 50 3.87 20.16 -6.25
C LEU A 50 4.20 21.66 -6.35
N ASN A 51 5.41 22.06 -5.98
CA ASN A 51 5.87 23.44 -6.20
C ASN A 51 6.14 23.69 -7.69
N SER A 52 5.16 24.25 -8.38
CA SER A 52 5.36 24.92 -9.66
C SER A 52 5.97 26.31 -9.38
N ASN A 53 7.29 26.41 -9.36
CA ASN A 53 8.07 27.58 -9.83
C ASN A 53 9.56 27.42 -9.46
N ARG A 54 10.43 27.56 -10.46
CA ARG A 54 11.89 27.57 -10.33
C ARG A 54 12.36 29.02 -10.24
N SER A 55 12.73 29.48 -9.04
CA SER A 55 13.73 30.55 -8.82
C SER A 55 14.00 30.80 -7.32
N SER A 56 15.08 30.19 -6.80
CA SER A 56 16.00 30.64 -5.72
C SER A 56 15.48 31.05 -4.30
N PRO A 57 16.34 30.95 -3.25
CA PRO A 57 15.92 30.49 -1.91
C PRO A 57 15.96 31.58 -0.83
N THR A 58 14.92 31.71 0.00
CA THR A 58 14.89 32.30 1.37
C THR A 58 13.43 32.30 1.86
N LYS A 59 12.99 31.94 3.07
CA LYS A 59 13.57 31.61 4.38
C LYS A 59 12.63 30.58 5.03
N LEU A 60 13.15 29.46 5.55
CA LEU A 60 12.46 28.70 6.60
C LEU A 60 12.67 29.45 7.92
N THR A 61 11.60 29.94 8.55
CA THR A 61 11.60 30.28 9.97
C THR A 61 11.24 29.03 10.77
N THR A 62 12.26 28.32 11.26
CA THR A 62 12.14 27.31 12.30
C THR A 62 12.73 27.89 13.58
N ARG A 63 11.91 28.06 14.63
CA ARG A 63 12.44 28.20 15.99
C ARG A 63 12.94 26.83 16.46
N GLN A 64 14.26 26.70 16.39
CA GLN A 64 15.17 25.89 17.22
C GLN A 64 14.66 24.56 17.81
N ALA A 65 15.17 23.46 17.25
CA ALA A 65 15.86 22.45 18.05
C ALA A 65 17.15 22.07 17.32
N ASN A 66 18.23 22.01 18.10
CA ASN A 66 19.61 22.08 17.65
C ASN A 66 20.20 20.67 17.44
N ARG A 67 21.03 20.55 16.40
CA ARG A 67 22.32 19.83 16.37
C ARG A 67 22.29 18.29 16.52
N GLN A 68 22.60 17.61 15.41
CA GLN A 68 23.83 16.83 15.19
C GLN A 68 23.90 16.47 13.69
N ASN A 69 25.10 16.51 13.12
CA ASN A 69 25.39 16.24 11.71
C ASN A 69 24.78 14.91 11.25
N SER A 70 23.82 14.96 10.33
CA SER A 70 23.38 13.78 9.59
C SER A 70 23.77 13.99 8.14
N SER A 71 24.89 13.39 7.75
CA SER A 71 25.16 13.02 6.37
C SER A 71 23.85 12.56 5.73
N THR A 72 23.53 13.05 4.54
CA THR A 72 22.31 12.69 3.79
C THR A 72 22.12 11.17 3.73
N VAL A 73 21.41 10.62 4.71
CA VAL A 73 20.93 9.25 4.69
C VAL A 73 19.75 9.28 3.73
N LEU A 74 20.01 8.94 2.46
CA LEU A 74 18.95 8.45 1.58
C LEU A 74 18.20 7.36 2.36
N PRO A 75 16.87 7.44 2.47
CA PRO A 75 16.13 6.47 3.28
C PRO A 75 16.49 5.07 2.83
N SER A 76 16.72 4.21 3.83
CA SER A 76 16.92 2.77 3.77
C SER A 76 16.34 2.15 2.49
N LYS A 77 17.18 1.40 1.77
CA LYS A 77 16.88 0.70 0.52
C LYS A 77 15.52 0.01 0.64
N THR A 78 14.48 0.63 0.10
CA THR A 78 13.16 -0.02 0.04
C THR A 78 13.32 -1.31 -0.77
N PRO A 79 12.75 -2.44 -0.29
CA PRO A 79 12.85 -3.68 -1.04
C PRO A 79 12.25 -3.48 -2.43
N SER A 80 12.91 -4.04 -3.44
CA SER A 80 12.48 -3.93 -4.84
C SER A 80 11.14 -4.64 -5.00
N VAL A 81 10.12 -3.92 -5.45
CA VAL A 81 8.79 -4.46 -5.70
C VAL A 81 8.74 -4.99 -7.14
N PHE A 82 8.17 -6.17 -7.37
CA PHE A 82 8.03 -6.67 -8.74
C PHE A 82 6.96 -5.87 -9.52
N VAL A 83 5.75 -5.71 -8.97
CA VAL A 83 4.70 -4.87 -9.55
C VAL A 83 4.20 -3.83 -8.55
N LEU A 84 4.34 -2.55 -8.89
CA LEU A 84 3.69 -1.45 -8.19
C LEU A 84 2.35 -1.14 -8.87
N ILE A 85 1.25 -1.40 -8.17
CA ILE A 85 -0.10 -1.05 -8.62
C ILE A 85 -0.50 0.28 -7.98
N VAL A 86 -0.82 1.25 -8.81
CA VAL A 86 -1.20 2.61 -8.43
C VAL A 86 -2.65 2.82 -8.80
N VAL A 87 -3.52 2.83 -7.79
CA VAL A 87 -4.97 2.95 -7.94
C VAL A 87 -5.37 4.41 -7.80
N PHE A 88 -5.98 4.96 -8.83
CA PHE A 88 -6.52 6.31 -8.79
C PHE A 88 -7.87 6.23 -8.11
N SER A 89 -8.00 6.91 -6.97
CA SER A 89 -9.22 6.91 -6.17
C SER A 89 -9.65 8.34 -5.85
N SER A 90 -10.90 8.51 -5.43
CA SER A 90 -11.40 9.77 -4.89
C SER A 90 -11.34 9.75 -3.37
N PRO A 91 -11.07 10.89 -2.69
CA PRO A 91 -11.16 11.05 -1.24
C PRO A 91 -12.39 10.41 -0.59
N LYS A 92 -13.54 10.46 -1.27
CA LYS A 92 -14.81 9.92 -0.76
C LYS A 92 -14.96 8.40 -0.91
N ASN A 93 -14.14 7.76 -1.74
CA ASN A 93 -14.27 6.36 -2.13
C ASN A 93 -13.61 5.40 -1.12
N PHE A 94 -13.87 5.59 0.18
CA PHE A 94 -13.32 4.75 1.25
C PHE A 94 -13.72 3.27 1.08
N GLU A 95 -14.98 3.04 0.71
CA GLU A 95 -15.53 1.69 0.54
C GLU A 95 -14.86 0.97 -0.63
N GLN A 96 -14.66 1.65 -1.77
CA GLN A 96 -13.99 1.07 -2.93
C GLN A 96 -12.54 0.68 -2.58
N ARG A 97 -11.80 1.55 -1.89
CA ARG A 97 -10.45 1.21 -1.42
C ARG A 97 -10.46 0.03 -0.46
N SER A 98 -11.41 -0.03 0.47
CA SER A 98 -11.56 -1.16 1.40
C SER A 98 -11.86 -2.48 0.69
N ILE A 99 -12.74 -2.46 -0.32
CA ILE A 99 -13.05 -3.63 -1.15
C ILE A 99 -11.81 -4.07 -1.93
N ILE A 100 -11.07 -3.15 -2.54
CA ILE A 100 -9.83 -3.47 -3.28
C ILE A 100 -8.82 -4.16 -2.36
N ARG A 101 -8.58 -3.59 -1.16
CA ARG A 101 -7.65 -4.14 -0.15
C ARG A 101 -8.00 -5.57 0.27
N SER A 102 -9.29 -5.87 0.42
CA SER A 102 -9.80 -7.17 0.88
C SER A 102 -10.09 -8.15 -0.26
N THR A 103 -9.81 -7.77 -1.51
CA THR A 103 -10.06 -8.63 -2.69
C THR A 103 -8.77 -8.80 -3.50
N TRP A 104 -8.69 -8.16 -4.66
CA TRP A 104 -7.62 -8.44 -5.63
C TRP A 104 -6.27 -7.83 -5.26
N ALA A 105 -6.21 -6.88 -4.32
CA ALA A 105 -4.96 -6.39 -3.75
C ALA A 105 -4.45 -7.23 -2.57
N GLU A 106 -5.25 -8.18 -2.05
CA GLU A 106 -4.81 -9.02 -0.93
C GLU A 106 -3.79 -10.08 -1.38
N ILE A 107 -2.58 -9.95 -0.85
CA ILE A 107 -1.42 -10.78 -1.22
C ILE A 107 -1.66 -12.27 -0.91
N LYS A 108 -2.39 -12.59 0.17
CA LYS A 108 -2.62 -13.98 0.60
C LYS A 108 -3.27 -14.82 -0.49
N HIS A 109 -4.23 -14.24 -1.23
CA HIS A 109 -4.90 -14.92 -2.33
C HIS A 109 -4.03 -15.04 -3.59
N MET A 110 -2.99 -14.20 -3.70
CA MET A 110 -2.10 -14.16 -4.85
C MET A 110 -0.99 -15.20 -4.77
N VAL A 111 -0.38 -15.37 -3.59
CA VAL A 111 0.88 -16.13 -3.41
C VAL A 111 0.70 -17.64 -3.22
N MET A 112 -0.51 -18.16 -3.38
CA MET A 112 -0.77 -19.61 -3.23
C MET A 112 -0.37 -20.40 -4.49
N GLY A 113 0.33 -21.52 -4.31
CA GLY A 113 0.61 -22.49 -5.38
C GLY A 113 1.93 -22.29 -6.14
N PRO A 114 2.40 -23.33 -6.85
CA PRO A 114 3.79 -23.49 -7.26
C PRO A 114 4.27 -22.42 -8.26
N ASP A 115 3.42 -21.98 -9.17
CA ASP A 115 3.78 -20.98 -10.19
C ASP A 115 4.32 -19.68 -9.57
N ILE A 116 3.64 -19.18 -8.53
CA ILE A 116 4.02 -17.93 -7.87
C ILE A 116 5.20 -18.16 -6.93
N THR A 117 5.24 -19.29 -6.23
CA THR A 117 6.40 -19.67 -5.41
C THR A 117 7.69 -19.67 -6.24
N ASN A 118 7.65 -20.22 -7.45
CA ASN A 118 8.81 -20.22 -8.36
C ASN A 118 9.24 -18.81 -8.76
N ILE A 119 8.28 -17.89 -9.00
CA ILE A 119 8.59 -16.48 -9.29
C ILE A 119 9.24 -15.80 -8.09
N ILE A 120 8.70 -16.01 -6.89
CA ILE A 120 9.25 -15.46 -5.65
C ILE A 120 10.70 -15.94 -5.44
N ILE A 121 10.94 -17.25 -5.57
CA ILE A 121 12.27 -17.85 -5.38
C ILE A 121 13.24 -17.38 -6.47
N ASN A 122 12.88 -17.53 -7.74
CA ASN A 122 13.77 -17.21 -8.86
C ASN A 122 14.03 -15.70 -8.98
N GLY A 123 13.04 -14.87 -8.64
CA GLY A 123 13.15 -13.42 -8.61
C GLY A 123 13.76 -12.86 -7.32
N SER A 124 14.00 -13.71 -6.31
CA SER A 124 14.50 -13.28 -4.99
C SER A 124 13.65 -12.19 -4.34
N TYR A 125 12.31 -12.25 -4.50
CA TYR A 125 11.39 -11.32 -3.83
C TYR A 125 10.93 -11.89 -2.49
N ALA A 126 10.60 -11.00 -1.56
CA ALA A 126 9.71 -11.36 -0.47
C ALA A 126 8.28 -11.45 -0.98
N ALA A 127 7.42 -12.27 -0.36
CA ALA A 127 6.04 -12.45 -0.79
C ALA A 127 5.27 -11.12 -0.81
N GLU A 128 5.49 -10.27 0.19
CA GLU A 128 4.93 -8.93 0.33
C GLU A 128 5.49 -7.91 -0.68
N SER A 129 6.62 -8.21 -1.32
CA SER A 129 7.25 -7.36 -2.34
C SER A 129 6.90 -7.80 -3.77
N LEU A 130 6.15 -8.88 -3.95
CA LEU A 130 5.74 -9.32 -5.29
C LEU A 130 4.77 -8.30 -5.92
N VAL A 131 3.80 -7.84 -5.14
CA VAL A 131 2.86 -6.80 -5.56
C VAL A 131 2.65 -5.83 -4.41
N LYS A 132 2.87 -4.54 -4.67
CA LYS A 132 2.52 -3.47 -3.76
C LYS A 132 1.43 -2.62 -4.39
N THR A 133 0.32 -2.43 -3.68
CA THR A 133 -0.78 -1.57 -4.12
C THR A 133 -0.79 -0.30 -3.27
N VAL A 134 -0.94 0.86 -3.92
CA VAL A 134 -1.12 2.16 -3.27
C VAL A 134 -2.27 2.91 -3.91
N PHE A 135 -2.93 3.77 -3.14
CA PHE A 135 -4.05 4.60 -3.59
C PHE A 135 -3.65 6.06 -3.70
N LEU A 136 -3.99 6.69 -4.82
CA LEU A 136 -3.68 8.07 -5.11
C LEU A 136 -4.89 8.97 -4.98
N LEU A 137 -4.73 10.00 -4.16
CA LEU A 137 -5.77 10.97 -3.84
C LEU A 137 -5.21 12.39 -4.05
N GLY A 138 -6.10 13.32 -4.38
CA GLY A 138 -5.90 14.75 -4.14
C GLY A 138 -6.51 15.16 -2.79
N GLN A 139 -6.41 16.45 -2.49
CA GLN A 139 -7.06 17.08 -1.35
C GLN A 139 -8.56 17.25 -1.56
N THR A 140 -9.29 17.32 -0.46
CA THR A 140 -10.74 17.52 -0.40
C THR A 140 -11.10 18.50 0.71
N ASN A 141 -12.39 18.70 0.98
CA ASN A 141 -12.86 19.48 2.12
C ASN A 141 -12.32 18.96 3.47
N GLU A 142 -12.24 19.85 4.46
CA GLU A 142 -11.64 19.56 5.78
C GLU A 142 -12.25 18.32 6.46
N LYS A 143 -13.58 18.18 6.41
CA LYS A 143 -14.27 17.04 7.04
C LYS A 143 -13.82 15.70 6.46
N THR A 144 -13.70 15.62 5.13
CA THR A 144 -13.29 14.38 4.47
C THR A 144 -11.79 14.17 4.61
N GLN A 145 -11.01 15.25 4.67
CA GLN A 145 -9.56 15.20 4.87
C GLN A 145 -9.18 14.55 6.21
N SER A 146 -9.89 14.87 7.29
CA SER A 146 -9.65 14.23 8.60
C SER A 146 -9.88 12.70 8.56
N ASN A 147 -10.91 12.24 7.85
CA ASN A 147 -11.15 10.80 7.67
C ASN A 147 -10.04 10.13 6.83
N ILE A 148 -9.50 10.83 5.82
CA ILE A 148 -8.37 10.34 5.02
C ILE A 148 -7.11 10.23 5.87
N GLU A 149 -6.86 11.18 6.76
CA GLU A 149 -5.70 11.13 7.67
C GLU A 149 -5.77 9.89 8.55
N THR A 150 -6.95 9.61 9.13
CA THR A 150 -7.18 8.38 9.91
C THR A 150 -6.98 7.12 9.07
N GLU A 151 -7.49 7.09 7.83
CA GLU A 151 -7.26 5.97 6.91
C GLU A 151 -5.77 5.80 6.57
N SER A 152 -5.07 6.90 6.32
CA SER A 152 -3.64 6.92 5.98
C SER A 152 -2.80 6.37 7.13
N GLU A 153 -3.12 6.75 8.37
CA GLU A 153 -2.45 6.24 9.57
C GLU A 153 -2.68 4.74 9.75
N TYR A 154 -3.88 4.25 9.43
CA TYR A 154 -4.23 2.84 9.62
C TYR A 154 -3.62 1.92 8.55
N TYR A 155 -3.71 2.30 7.27
CA TYR A 155 -3.31 1.43 6.15
C TYR A 155 -1.91 1.75 5.57
N ASN A 156 -1.43 2.97 5.74
CA ASN A 156 -0.14 3.43 5.22
C ASN A 156 0.07 3.15 3.71
N ASP A 157 -1.00 3.22 2.93
CA ASP A 157 -1.02 2.92 1.49
C ASP A 157 -1.57 4.08 0.64
N LEU A 158 -1.75 5.26 1.25
CA LEU A 158 -2.24 6.46 0.57
C LEU A 158 -1.09 7.37 0.13
N VAL A 159 -1.18 7.89 -1.09
CA VAL A 159 -0.35 8.96 -1.62
C VAL A 159 -1.25 10.14 -1.94
N ILE A 160 -1.05 11.25 -1.22
CA ILE A 160 -1.95 12.41 -1.26
C ILE A 160 -1.20 13.59 -1.87
N GLY A 161 -1.72 14.12 -2.97
CA GLY A 161 -1.17 15.29 -3.65
C GLY A 161 -1.74 16.60 -3.14
N SER A 162 -0.94 17.66 -3.20
CA SER A 162 -1.33 19.03 -2.83
C SER A 162 -2.15 19.73 -3.93
N PHE A 163 -3.21 19.08 -4.42
CA PHE A 163 -4.14 19.64 -5.41
C PHE A 163 -5.56 19.15 -5.14
N THR A 164 -6.58 19.94 -5.49
CA THR A 164 -7.98 19.54 -5.32
C THR A 164 -8.29 18.33 -6.19
N ASP A 165 -8.87 17.29 -5.60
CA ASP A 165 -9.27 16.10 -6.32
C ASP A 165 -10.48 16.39 -7.22
N SER A 166 -10.24 16.44 -8.53
CA SER A 166 -11.27 16.63 -9.54
C SER A 166 -10.87 15.90 -10.83
N TYR A 167 -11.86 15.68 -11.69
CA TYR A 167 -11.64 15.05 -12.99
C TYR A 167 -10.66 15.86 -13.86
N ASP A 168 -10.77 17.19 -13.84
CA ASP A 168 -9.87 18.09 -14.57
C ASP A 168 -8.42 17.98 -14.09
N ASN A 169 -8.21 17.60 -12.83
CA ASN A 169 -6.90 17.46 -12.21
C ASN A 169 -6.32 16.04 -12.30
N LEU A 170 -6.91 15.14 -13.10
CA LEU A 170 -6.36 13.79 -13.30
C LEU A 170 -4.92 13.81 -13.84
N THR A 171 -4.56 14.79 -14.67
CA THR A 171 -3.18 14.97 -15.14
C THR A 171 -2.21 15.26 -14.00
N LEU A 172 -2.60 16.07 -13.01
CA LEU A 172 -1.80 16.32 -11.81
C LEU A 172 -1.66 15.04 -10.97
N LYS A 173 -2.74 14.24 -10.89
CA LYS A 173 -2.73 12.93 -10.23
C LYS A 173 -1.81 11.93 -10.93
N THR A 174 -1.78 11.91 -12.28
CA THR A 174 -0.80 11.15 -13.08
C THR A 174 0.62 11.55 -12.80
N LYS A 175 0.90 12.86 -12.81
CA LYS A 175 2.24 13.37 -12.48
C LYS A 175 2.66 12.96 -11.06
N LEU A 176 1.79 13.12 -10.08
CA LEU A 176 2.03 12.72 -8.69
C LEU A 176 2.44 11.24 -8.59
N GLY A 177 1.68 10.35 -9.23
CA GLY A 177 1.92 8.91 -9.14
C GLY A 177 3.24 8.48 -9.74
N LEU A 178 3.63 9.07 -10.87
CA LEU A 178 4.91 8.81 -11.50
C LEU A 178 6.07 9.36 -10.66
N GLU A 179 5.96 10.60 -10.17
CA GLU A 179 7.01 11.21 -9.34
C GLU A 179 7.20 10.50 -8.00
N TRP A 180 6.10 10.16 -7.32
CA TRP A 180 6.16 9.45 -6.05
C TRP A 180 6.78 8.07 -6.23
N ALA A 181 6.33 7.32 -7.24
CA ALA A 181 6.88 6.00 -7.53
C ALA A 181 8.38 6.08 -7.81
N TYR A 182 8.81 7.02 -8.66
CA TYR A 182 10.23 7.22 -8.98
C TYR A 182 11.08 7.59 -7.76
N LYS A 183 10.56 8.45 -6.86
CA LYS A 183 11.33 8.94 -5.70
C LYS A 183 11.40 7.94 -4.55
N PHE A 184 10.34 7.16 -4.31
CA PHE A 184 10.18 6.42 -3.07
C PHE A 184 10.07 4.90 -3.23
N CYS A 185 9.88 4.40 -4.46
CA CYS A 185 9.74 2.97 -4.72
C CYS A 185 10.75 2.50 -5.76
N LYS A 186 11.48 1.43 -5.44
CA LYS A 186 12.17 0.64 -6.46
C LYS A 186 11.18 -0.41 -6.97
N PHE A 187 10.85 -0.39 -8.26
CA PHE A 187 9.90 -1.32 -8.87
C PHE A 187 10.36 -1.76 -10.26
N GLU A 188 9.87 -2.90 -10.74
CA GLU A 188 10.12 -3.39 -12.11
C GLU A 188 8.98 -3.05 -13.07
N TYR A 189 7.74 -3.26 -12.63
CA TYR A 189 6.55 -2.90 -13.40
C TYR A 189 5.68 -1.91 -12.63
N TYR A 190 5.09 -0.98 -13.39
CA TYR A 190 4.15 0.01 -12.89
C TYR A 190 2.80 -0.19 -13.58
N LEU A 191 1.74 -0.40 -12.79
CA LEU A 191 0.37 -0.47 -13.29
C LEU A 191 -0.41 0.71 -12.72
N LYS A 192 -0.90 1.59 -13.60
CA LYS A 192 -1.98 2.52 -13.24
C LYS A 192 -3.33 1.82 -13.43
N THR A 193 -4.24 1.99 -12.48
CA THR A 193 -5.64 1.57 -12.59
C THR A 193 -6.56 2.58 -11.88
N ASP A 194 -7.86 2.46 -12.10
CA ASP A 194 -8.90 3.21 -11.36
C ASP A 194 -9.50 2.33 -10.25
N ASP A 195 -10.23 2.94 -9.31
CA ASP A 195 -10.82 2.25 -8.15
C ASP A 195 -12.16 1.55 -8.43
N ASP A 196 -12.62 1.59 -9.67
CA ASP A 196 -13.78 0.86 -10.20
C ASP A 196 -13.38 -0.31 -11.13
N VAL A 197 -12.11 -0.70 -11.10
CA VAL A 197 -11.54 -1.79 -11.92
C VAL A 197 -11.21 -3.02 -11.09
N PHE A 198 -11.41 -4.20 -11.67
CA PHE A 198 -10.90 -5.47 -11.13
C PHE A 198 -9.59 -5.86 -11.83
N VAL A 199 -8.54 -6.13 -11.05
CA VAL A 199 -7.26 -6.65 -11.56
C VAL A 199 -7.14 -8.13 -11.23
N TYR A 200 -6.92 -8.98 -12.25
CA TYR A 200 -6.55 -10.37 -12.00
C TYR A 200 -5.06 -10.48 -11.64
N SER A 201 -4.71 -10.07 -10.41
CA SER A 201 -3.33 -9.84 -9.96
C SER A 201 -2.41 -11.06 -10.12
N ARG A 202 -2.92 -12.28 -9.86
CA ARG A 202 -2.17 -13.52 -10.08
C ARG A 202 -1.79 -13.70 -11.55
N GLY A 203 -2.75 -13.51 -12.45
CA GLY A 203 -2.51 -13.62 -13.89
C GLY A 203 -1.57 -12.53 -14.39
N LEU A 204 -1.73 -11.30 -13.87
CA LEU A 204 -0.86 -10.17 -14.16
C LEU A 204 0.60 -10.50 -13.84
N VAL A 205 0.89 -10.98 -12.62
CA VAL A 205 2.25 -11.36 -12.22
C VAL A 205 2.83 -12.45 -13.13
N LYS A 206 2.05 -13.51 -13.41
CA LYS A 206 2.48 -14.59 -14.30
C LYS A 206 2.80 -14.12 -15.71
N TRP A 207 1.99 -13.20 -16.23
CA TRP A 207 2.16 -12.63 -17.55
C TRP A 207 3.37 -11.69 -17.62
N LEU A 208 3.50 -10.76 -16.66
CA LEU A 208 4.64 -9.83 -16.59
C LEU A 208 5.98 -10.57 -16.41
N TRP A 209 5.99 -11.71 -15.71
CA TRP A 209 7.19 -12.52 -15.55
C TRP A 209 7.79 -12.99 -16.88
N GLN A 210 6.97 -13.12 -17.92
CA GLN A 210 7.35 -13.56 -19.26
C GLN A 210 7.81 -12.42 -20.17
N LEU A 211 7.61 -11.15 -19.76
CA LEU A 211 7.92 -9.98 -20.58
C LEU A 211 9.33 -9.44 -20.33
N PRO A 212 9.90 -8.67 -21.28
CA PRO A 212 11.14 -7.93 -21.03
C PRO A 212 10.97 -6.93 -19.89
N ARG A 213 12.02 -6.70 -19.10
CA ARG A 213 12.00 -5.75 -17.98
C ARG A 213 12.15 -4.29 -18.43
N GLU A 214 12.32 -4.07 -19.73
CA GLU A 214 12.56 -2.75 -20.31
C GLU A 214 11.61 -2.48 -21.47
N ARG A 215 11.21 -1.21 -21.59
CA ARG A 215 10.44 -0.67 -22.73
C ARG A 215 9.10 -1.39 -23.00
N VAL A 216 8.49 -1.96 -21.96
CA VAL A 216 7.13 -2.51 -22.03
C VAL A 216 6.12 -1.41 -21.69
N TYR A 217 5.22 -1.13 -22.63
CA TYR A 217 4.02 -0.34 -22.41
C TYR A 217 2.85 -1.05 -23.10
N THR A 218 1.81 -1.36 -22.36
CA THR A 218 0.78 -2.31 -22.79
C THR A 218 -0.56 -2.02 -22.13
N GLY A 219 -1.64 -2.42 -22.78
CA GLY A 219 -3.01 -2.17 -22.38
C GLY A 219 -3.93 -2.03 -23.58
N ARG A 220 -5.12 -1.48 -23.37
CA ARG A 220 -6.01 -1.08 -24.47
C ARG A 220 -5.50 0.24 -25.06
N CYS A 221 -4.78 0.15 -26.18
CA CYS A 221 -4.28 1.31 -26.89
C CYS A 221 -5.31 1.78 -27.93
N ASP A 222 -5.83 2.99 -27.74
CA ASP A 222 -6.70 3.64 -28.72
C ASP A 222 -5.86 4.50 -29.67
N PHE A 223 -5.68 4.03 -30.91
CA PHE A 223 -4.96 4.74 -31.96
C PHE A 223 -5.90 5.66 -32.76
N ASN A 224 -5.36 6.76 -33.28
CA ASN A 224 -6.06 7.70 -34.17
C ASN A 224 -7.35 8.31 -33.57
N LYS A 225 -7.44 8.46 -32.24
CA LYS A 225 -8.53 9.19 -31.61
C LYS A 225 -8.36 10.69 -31.83
N THR A 226 -9.44 11.36 -32.22
CA THR A 226 -9.52 12.81 -32.32
C THR A 226 -10.01 13.42 -31.02
N VAL A 227 -9.58 14.64 -30.73
CA VAL A 227 -10.15 15.43 -29.62
C VAL A 227 -11.62 15.70 -29.90
N ILE A 228 -12.48 15.33 -28.95
CA ILE A 228 -13.91 15.60 -29.03
C ILE A 228 -14.13 17.05 -28.61
N ARG A 229 -14.88 17.81 -29.42
CA ARG A 229 -15.11 19.24 -29.22
C ARG A 229 -16.57 19.58 -28.90
N THR A 230 -17.40 18.56 -28.73
CA THR A 230 -18.83 18.70 -28.44
C THR A 230 -19.02 19.12 -26.99
N VAL A 231 -19.67 20.26 -26.77
CA VAL A 231 -19.97 20.76 -25.42
C VAL A 231 -20.86 19.77 -24.67
N GLY A 232 -20.54 19.50 -23.41
CA GLY A 232 -21.26 18.54 -22.56
C GLY A 232 -20.84 17.09 -22.76
N HIS A 233 -19.94 16.79 -23.71
CA HIS A 233 -19.30 15.50 -23.77
C HIS A 233 -18.27 15.37 -22.63
N LYS A 234 -18.16 14.16 -22.05
CA LYS A 234 -17.25 13.88 -20.93
C LYS A 234 -15.76 14.07 -21.31
N TRP A 235 -15.45 13.84 -22.58
CA TRP A 235 -14.10 13.81 -23.16
C TRP A 235 -13.94 14.85 -24.26
#